data_AF-A0A1G7T9T0-F1
#
_entry.id   AF-A0A1G7T9T0-F1
#
_cell.length_a   1.000
_cell.length_b   1.000
_cell.length_c   1.000
_cell.angle_alpha   90.00
_cell.angle_beta   90.00
_cell.angle_gamma   90.00
#
_symmetry.space_group_name_H-M   'P 1'
#
loop_
_entity.id
_entity.type
_entity.pdbx_description
1 polymer ?
#
loop_
_entity_poly.entity_id
_entity_poly.type
_entity_poly.pdbx_seq_one_letter_code
_entity_poly.pdbx_strand_id
1 'polypeptide(L)'
;MTAVLPVAPGQRRSARVERAPVATRWRFVAAAATGGAGVLHGVAAAQHLGEAPTLTAGFVLTAAVQLGMAGWLLLGRRGSGWDSRTVQLALWATVGFLLVLLVGHTTDWLTPLHGTAAGHGGHATGHAVQTAGAVALGLDAPVEVEPLGALGTTTGALEVLAVLGLAALLPAATRRRTTTGLLVLGLAAWTAWATGVLG
;
A
#
# COMPACT_ATOMS: atom_id res chain seq x y z
N MET A 1 11.10 -14.30 52.14
CA MET A 1 10.07 -13.23 52.20
C MET A 1 10.49 -12.12 51.26
N THR A 2 9.90 -12.06 50.06
CA THR A 2 10.24 -11.06 49.04
C THR A 2 9.24 -9.90 49.17
N ALA A 3 9.73 -8.73 49.58
CA ALA A 3 8.90 -7.54 49.74
C ALA A 3 8.44 -7.03 48.36
N VAL A 4 7.13 -7.11 48.09
CA VAL A 4 6.52 -6.48 46.92
C VAL A 4 6.33 -5.00 47.24
N LEU A 5 7.17 -4.14 46.67
CA LEU A 5 7.00 -2.69 46.79
C LEU A 5 5.76 -2.23 45.99
N PRO A 6 4.87 -1.42 46.59
CA PRO A 6 3.71 -0.90 45.89
C PRO A 6 4.14 0.12 44.82
N VAL A 7 3.73 -0.11 43.57
CA VAL A 7 3.92 0.83 42.46
C VAL A 7 3.03 2.05 42.69
N ALA A 8 3.63 3.23 42.81
CA ALA A 8 2.92 4.48 43.05
C ALA A 8 1.90 4.79 41.92
N PRO A 9 0.64 5.11 42.25
CA PRO A 9 -0.45 5.28 41.26
C PRO A 9 -0.28 6.49 40.32
N GLY A 10 0.74 7.33 40.51
CA GLY A 10 0.98 8.55 39.71
C GLY A 10 1.62 8.33 38.34
N GLN A 11 2.44 7.30 38.15
CA GLN A 11 3.23 7.16 36.90
C GLN A 11 2.40 6.76 35.67
N ARG A 12 1.20 6.18 35.85
CA ARG A 12 0.37 5.73 34.71
C ARG A 12 -0.35 6.87 33.99
N ARG A 13 -0.58 8.02 34.63
CA ARG A 13 -1.27 9.16 34.01
C ARG A 13 -0.36 9.96 33.08
N SER A 14 0.91 10.15 33.44
CA SER A 14 1.87 10.94 32.67
C SER A 14 2.13 10.32 31.28
N ALA A 15 2.27 8.99 31.21
CA ALA A 15 2.48 8.26 29.95
C ALA A 15 1.27 8.25 29.00
N ARG A 16 0.07 8.63 29.48
CA ARG A 16 -1.17 8.65 28.66
C ARG A 16 -1.35 9.96 27.90
N VAL A 17 -0.94 11.08 28.49
CA VAL A 17 -1.11 12.42 27.91
C VAL A 17 -0.17 12.63 26.72
N GLU A 18 1.04 12.09 26.78
CA GLU A 18 2.07 12.27 25.75
C GLU A 18 1.83 11.44 24.46
N ARG A 19 1.03 10.37 24.53
CA ARG A 19 0.77 9.46 23.39
C ARG A 19 -0.36 9.93 22.46
N ALA A 20 -1.26 10.77 22.95
CA ALA A 20 -2.37 11.31 22.17
C ALA A 20 -1.96 12.19 20.95
N PRO A 21 -0.96 13.09 21.05
CA PRO A 21 -0.57 13.93 19.91
C PRO A 21 0.08 13.13 18.77
N VAL A 22 0.87 12.09 19.08
CA VAL A 22 1.55 11.26 18.07
C VAL A 22 0.54 10.48 17.23
N ALA A 23 -0.45 9.84 17.86
CA ALA A 23 -1.52 9.13 17.15
C ALA A 23 -2.33 10.06 16.23
N THR A 24 -2.55 11.31 16.65
CA THR A 24 -3.27 12.31 15.84
C THR A 24 -2.50 12.70 14.58
N ARG A 25 -1.17 12.83 14.65
CA ARG A 25 -0.33 13.11 13.47
C ARG A 25 -0.34 11.96 12.48
N TRP A 26 -0.13 10.73 12.96
CA TRP A 26 -0.15 9.54 12.09
C TRP A 26 -1.50 9.28 11.45
N ARG A 27 -2.59 9.65 12.14
CA ARG A 27 -3.95 9.63 11.57
C ARG A 27 -4.06 10.58 10.38
N PHE A 28 -3.53 11.79 10.51
CA PHE A 28 -3.51 12.76 9.41
C PHE A 28 -2.65 12.28 8.24
N VAL A 29 -1.48 11.70 8.52
CA VAL A 29 -0.60 11.11 7.50
C VAL A 29 -1.32 9.97 6.76
N ALA A 30 -1.90 9.02 7.50
CA ALA A 30 -2.64 7.90 6.92
C ALA A 30 -3.80 8.40 6.04
N ALA A 31 -4.57 9.39 6.53
CA ALA A 31 -5.69 9.95 5.79
C ALA A 31 -5.25 10.69 4.53
N ALA A 32 -4.23 11.54 4.63
CA ALA A 32 -3.72 12.32 3.50
C ALA A 32 -3.09 11.40 2.44
N ALA A 33 -2.31 10.41 2.85
CA ALA A 33 -1.71 9.44 1.95
C ALA A 33 -2.78 8.59 1.24
N THR A 34 -3.73 8.04 1.99
CA THR A 34 -4.85 7.26 1.43
C THR A 34 -5.71 8.11 0.49
N GLY A 35 -6.06 9.33 0.90
CA GLY A 35 -6.88 10.23 0.09
C GLY A 35 -6.16 10.66 -1.18
N GLY A 36 -4.87 10.95 -1.09
CA GLY A 36 -4.03 11.27 -2.24
C GLY A 36 -3.94 10.09 -3.22
N ALA A 37 -3.67 8.87 -2.73
CA ALA A 37 -3.67 7.68 -3.57
C ALA A 37 -5.04 7.47 -4.26
N GLY A 38 -6.14 7.68 -3.52
CA GLY A 38 -7.49 7.60 -4.08
C GLY A 38 -7.74 8.62 -5.20
N VAL A 39 -7.27 9.86 -5.05
CA VAL A 39 -7.33 10.87 -6.12
C VAL A 39 -6.53 10.42 -7.34
N LEU A 40 -5.30 9.92 -7.15
CA LEU A 40 -4.45 9.49 -8.27
C LEU A 40 -5.01 8.26 -8.98
N HIS A 41 -5.64 7.33 -8.26
CA HIS A 41 -6.41 6.24 -8.88
C HIS A 41 -7.61 6.76 -9.67
N GLY A 42 -8.30 7.80 -9.20
CA GLY A 42 -9.35 8.47 -9.97
C GLY A 42 -8.82 9.11 -11.26
N VAL A 43 -7.62 9.72 -11.21
CA VAL A 43 -6.93 10.24 -12.40
C VAL A 43 -6.57 9.10 -13.36
N ALA A 44 -6.03 7.99 -12.84
CA ALA A 44 -5.72 6.81 -13.64
C ALA A 44 -6.98 6.23 -14.30
N ALA A 45 -8.12 6.19 -13.59
CA ALA A 45 -9.39 5.77 -14.17
C ALA A 45 -9.80 6.67 -15.36
N ALA A 46 -9.65 7.98 -15.23
CA ALA A 46 -9.96 8.93 -16.30
C ALA A 46 -9.07 8.73 -17.54
N GLN A 47 -7.81 8.32 -17.36
CA GLN A 47 -6.89 8.03 -18.47
C GLN A 47 -7.28 6.79 -19.27
N HIS A 48 -7.98 5.83 -18.66
CA HIS A 48 -8.38 4.57 -19.32
C HIS A 48 -9.84 4.58 -19.81
N LEU A 49 -10.51 5.73 -19.66
CA LEU A 49 -11.94 5.87 -19.88
C LEU A 49 -12.25 5.75 -21.38
N GLY A 50 -12.98 4.69 -21.75
CA GLY A 50 -13.32 4.38 -23.14
C GLY A 50 -12.40 3.37 -23.83
N GLU A 51 -11.22 3.09 -23.27
CA GLU A 51 -10.24 2.13 -23.82
C GLU A 51 -10.26 0.80 -23.06
N ALA A 52 -10.31 0.85 -21.73
CA ALA A 52 -10.30 -0.33 -20.88
C ALA A 52 -11.38 -0.21 -19.79
N PRO A 53 -12.65 -0.58 -20.08
CA PRO A 53 -13.78 -0.34 -19.16
C PRO A 53 -13.64 -1.12 -17.84
N THR A 54 -13.10 -2.35 -17.89
CA THR A 54 -12.86 -3.16 -16.69
C THR A 54 -11.78 -2.55 -15.80
N LEU A 55 -10.68 -2.09 -16.40
CA LEU A 55 -9.59 -1.43 -15.67
C LEU A 55 -10.05 -0.09 -15.07
N THR A 56 -10.81 0.69 -15.84
CA THR A 56 -11.46 1.92 -15.40
C THR A 56 -12.34 1.67 -14.17
N ALA A 57 -13.22 0.65 -14.23
CA ALA A 57 -14.08 0.30 -13.11
C ALA A 57 -13.28 -0.12 -11.87
N GLY A 58 -12.18 -0.86 -12.06
CA GLY A 58 -11.25 -1.22 -10.98
C GLY A 58 -10.63 0.01 -10.31
N PHE A 59 -10.11 0.96 -11.09
CA PHE A 59 -9.54 2.19 -10.56
C PHE A 59 -10.57 3.08 -9.86
N VAL A 60 -11.80 3.20 -10.40
CA VAL A 60 -12.90 3.95 -9.76
C VAL A 60 -13.27 3.32 -8.41
N LEU A 61 -13.38 1.98 -8.36
CA LEU A 61 -13.68 1.28 -7.11
C LEU A 61 -12.59 1.51 -6.07
N THR A 62 -11.31 1.36 -6.46
CA THR A 62 -10.16 1.64 -5.58
C THR A 62 -10.18 3.08 -5.08
N ALA A 63 -10.39 4.05 -5.97
CA ALA A 63 -10.49 5.46 -5.62
C ALA A 63 -11.61 5.72 -4.60
N ALA A 64 -12.80 5.16 -4.81
CA ALA A 64 -13.95 5.30 -3.91
C ALA A 64 -13.66 4.70 -2.53
N VAL A 65 -13.07 3.49 -2.48
CA VAL A 65 -12.70 2.84 -1.21
C VAL A 65 -11.67 3.67 -0.45
N GLN A 66 -10.64 4.18 -1.13
CA GLN A 66 -9.59 4.97 -0.51
C GLN A 66 -10.07 6.33 -0.02
N LEU A 67 -10.89 7.04 -0.81
CA LEU A 67 -11.50 8.29 -0.38
C LEU A 67 -12.46 8.08 0.80
N GLY A 68 -13.25 7.00 0.77
CA GLY A 68 -14.10 6.59 1.90
C GLY A 68 -13.29 6.29 3.16
N MET A 69 -12.17 5.59 3.03
CA MET A 69 -11.25 5.31 4.13
C MET A 69 -10.57 6.56 4.66
N ALA A 70 -10.13 7.48 3.79
CA ALA A 70 -9.57 8.77 4.19
C ALA A 70 -10.60 9.62 4.96
N GLY A 71 -11.85 9.66 4.46
CA GLY A 71 -12.97 10.28 5.15
C GLY A 71 -13.23 9.66 6.52
N TRP A 72 -13.28 8.33 6.61
CA TRP A 72 -13.39 7.61 7.89
C TRP A 72 -12.24 7.95 8.84
N LEU A 73 -11.00 7.97 8.34
CA LEU A 73 -9.83 8.36 9.11
C LEU A 73 -9.93 9.80 9.59
N LEU A 74 -10.49 10.76 8.85
CA LEU A 74 -10.61 12.16 9.30
C LEU A 74 -11.81 12.41 10.20
N LEU A 75 -12.94 11.77 9.93
CA LEU A 75 -14.23 12.02 10.59
C LEU A 75 -14.50 11.10 11.78
N GLY A 76 -13.77 9.99 11.93
CA GLY A 76 -13.91 9.05 13.04
C GLY A 76 -13.96 9.75 14.40
N ARG A 77 -15.03 9.50 15.17
CA ARG A 77 -15.36 10.23 16.40
C ARG A 77 -14.19 10.20 17.38
N ARG A 78 -13.73 11.38 17.82
CA ARG A 78 -12.83 11.53 18.96
C ARG A 78 -13.59 11.06 20.22
N GLY A 79 -13.42 9.80 20.64
CA GLY A 79 -13.93 9.35 21.95
C GLY A 79 -14.45 7.92 22.02
N SER A 80 -14.92 7.31 20.93
CA SER A 80 -15.10 5.86 20.89
C SER A 80 -13.73 5.25 20.59
N GLY A 81 -13.24 4.38 21.48
CA GLY A 81 -11.96 3.69 21.26
C GLY A 81 -11.89 3.16 19.83
N TRP A 82 -10.81 3.47 19.14
CA TRP A 82 -10.61 3.05 17.76
C TRP A 82 -10.64 1.53 17.72
N ASP A 83 -11.49 0.96 16.87
CA ASP A 83 -11.47 -0.48 16.67
C ASP A 83 -10.17 -0.85 15.94
N SER A 84 -9.23 -1.40 16.70
CA SER A 84 -7.97 -1.89 16.17
C SER A 84 -8.18 -2.96 15.10
N ARG A 85 -9.34 -3.62 15.05
CA ARG A 85 -9.68 -4.56 13.97
C ARG A 85 -9.94 -3.82 12.66
N THR A 86 -10.69 -2.72 12.66
CA THR A 86 -10.92 -1.91 11.45
C THR A 86 -9.61 -1.37 10.88
N VAL A 87 -8.71 -0.85 11.73
CA VAL A 87 -7.38 -0.37 11.28
C VAL A 87 -6.53 -1.51 10.71
N GLN A 88 -6.58 -2.70 11.33
CA GLN A 88 -5.87 -3.88 10.80
C GLN A 88 -6.44 -4.34 9.46
N LEU A 89 -7.77 -4.36 9.31
CA LEU A 89 -8.43 -4.72 8.06
C LEU A 89 -8.06 -3.74 6.95
N ALA A 90 -8.13 -2.44 7.23
CA ALA A 90 -7.67 -1.39 6.31
C ALA A 90 -6.21 -1.61 5.88
N LEU A 91 -5.32 -1.84 6.84
CA LEU A 91 -3.91 -2.09 6.57
C LEU A 91 -3.70 -3.31 5.67
N TRP A 92 -4.31 -4.46 6.02
CA TRP A 92 -4.14 -5.68 5.25
C TRP A 92 -4.80 -5.61 3.88
N ALA A 93 -5.89 -4.86 3.73
CA ALA A 93 -6.50 -4.58 2.44
C ALA A 93 -5.55 -3.75 1.55
N THR A 94 -4.93 -2.69 2.08
CA THR A 94 -3.93 -1.89 1.34
C THR A 94 -2.71 -2.72 0.97
N VAL A 95 -2.19 -3.54 1.88
CA VAL A 95 -1.05 -4.44 1.61
C VAL A 95 -1.42 -5.49 0.55
N GLY A 96 -2.60 -6.11 0.66
CA GLY A 96 -3.09 -7.07 -0.33
C GLY A 96 -3.25 -6.44 -1.71
N PHE A 97 -3.79 -5.22 -1.77
CA PHE A 97 -3.89 -4.45 -3.01
C PHE A 97 -2.51 -4.18 -3.62
N LEU A 98 -1.53 -3.74 -2.82
CA LEU A 98 -0.15 -3.56 -3.28
C LEU A 98 0.49 -4.85 -3.81
N LEU A 99 0.23 -5.99 -3.17
CA LEU A 99 0.71 -7.29 -3.65
C LEU A 99 0.06 -7.68 -4.98
N VAL A 100 -1.24 -7.43 -5.15
CA VAL A 100 -1.92 -7.66 -6.44
C VAL A 100 -1.34 -6.76 -7.52
N LEU A 101 -1.10 -5.48 -7.22
CA LEU A 101 -0.46 -4.56 -8.16
C LEU A 101 0.95 -4.99 -8.52
N LEU A 102 1.75 -5.39 -7.53
CA LEU A 102 3.12 -5.88 -7.73
C LEU A 102 3.09 -7.10 -8.64
N VAL A 103 2.35 -8.15 -8.27
CA VAL A 103 2.24 -9.38 -9.08
C VAL A 103 1.74 -9.03 -10.48
N GLY A 104 0.70 -8.22 -10.60
CA GLY A 104 0.13 -7.83 -11.89
C GLY A 104 1.03 -6.95 -12.76
N HIS A 105 2.02 -6.26 -12.18
CA HIS A 105 3.04 -5.54 -12.94
C HIS A 105 4.28 -6.38 -13.22
N THR A 106 4.56 -7.40 -12.40
CA THR A 106 5.68 -8.32 -12.61
C THR A 106 5.30 -9.53 -13.45
N THR A 107 4.00 -9.72 -13.70
CA THR A 107 3.44 -10.85 -14.45
C THR A 107 2.36 -10.34 -15.40
N ASP A 108 2.20 -10.98 -16.56
CA ASP A 108 1.19 -10.61 -17.55
C ASP A 108 -0.26 -10.95 -17.14
N TRP A 109 -0.53 -11.18 -15.85
CA TRP A 109 -1.85 -11.55 -15.35
C TRP A 109 -2.91 -10.46 -15.52
N LEU A 110 -2.51 -9.20 -15.58
CA LEU A 110 -3.44 -8.08 -15.82
C LEU A 110 -3.62 -7.77 -17.31
N THR A 111 -2.85 -8.38 -18.22
CA THR A 111 -2.92 -8.14 -19.67
C THR A 111 -4.34 -8.31 -20.24
N PRO A 112 -5.14 -9.32 -19.84
CA PRO A 112 -6.52 -9.45 -20.31
C PRO A 112 -7.45 -8.28 -19.91
N LEU A 113 -7.10 -7.51 -18.88
CA LEU A 113 -7.91 -6.38 -18.38
C LEU A 113 -7.69 -5.08 -19.14
N HIS A 114 -6.60 -4.97 -19.91
CA HIS A 114 -6.24 -3.80 -20.70
C HIS A 114 -7.03 -3.68 -22.02
N GLY A 115 -7.91 -4.66 -22.31
CA GLY A 115 -8.69 -4.72 -23.54
C GLY A 115 -7.87 -5.28 -24.71
N THR A 116 -8.52 -6.04 -25.59
CA THR A 116 -7.94 -6.44 -26.87
C THR A 116 -7.82 -5.21 -27.76
N ALA A 117 -6.66 -4.56 -27.78
CA ALA A 117 -6.33 -3.60 -28.82
C ALA A 117 -6.37 -4.32 -30.18
N ALA A 118 -7.45 -4.11 -30.93
CA ALA A 118 -7.60 -4.64 -32.28
C ALA A 118 -6.60 -3.92 -33.19
N GLY A 119 -5.48 -4.59 -33.47
CA GLY A 119 -4.60 -4.46 -34.63
C GLY A 119 -4.17 -3.05 -35.04
N HIS A 120 -2.89 -2.73 -34.82
CA HIS A 120 -1.87 -2.42 -35.85
C HIS A 120 -0.51 -2.74 -35.22
N GLY A 121 0.38 -3.40 -35.95
CA GLY A 121 1.62 -4.00 -35.45
C GLY A 121 2.43 -3.10 -34.50
N GLY A 122 2.65 -3.60 -33.29
CA GLY A 122 3.45 -3.00 -32.23
C GLY A 122 3.17 -3.77 -30.96
N HIS A 123 4.20 -4.27 -30.31
CA HIS A 123 4.15 -5.25 -29.22
C HIS A 123 3.09 -4.94 -28.16
N ALA A 124 2.22 -5.91 -27.89
CA ALA A 124 1.33 -5.89 -26.74
C ALA A 124 2.19 -5.74 -25.47
N THR A 125 2.03 -4.61 -24.80
CA THR A 125 2.79 -4.17 -23.64
C THR A 125 2.43 -5.02 -22.41
N GLY A 126 3.03 -6.19 -22.32
CA GLY A 126 3.37 -6.78 -21.02
C GLY A 126 4.44 -5.90 -20.39
N HIS A 127 4.16 -5.31 -19.23
CA HIS A 127 5.16 -4.57 -18.47
C HIS A 127 6.17 -5.56 -17.88
N ALA A 128 7.13 -6.02 -18.67
CA ALA A 128 8.29 -6.72 -18.12
C ALA A 128 9.03 -5.72 -17.22
N VAL A 129 9.39 -6.08 -16.00
CA VAL A 129 10.29 -5.24 -15.20
C VAL A 129 11.71 -5.47 -15.71
N GLN A 130 12.41 -4.43 -16.18
CA GLN A 130 13.86 -4.54 -16.38
C GLN A 130 14.51 -4.80 -15.01
N THR A 131 14.93 -6.03 -14.79
CA THR A 131 15.86 -6.38 -13.72
C THR A 131 17.26 -6.02 -14.18
N ALA A 132 17.65 -4.75 -14.02
CA ALA A 132 19.03 -4.45 -13.66
C ALA A 132 19.28 -4.86 -12.19
N GLY A 133 18.87 -6.09 -11.83
CA GLY A 133 19.25 -6.70 -10.57
C GLY A 133 20.75 -6.94 -10.59
N ALA A 134 21.40 -6.87 -9.42
CA ALA A 134 22.85 -7.01 -9.30
C ALA A 134 23.41 -8.36 -9.82
N VAL A 135 22.56 -9.29 -10.25
CA VAL A 135 22.92 -10.57 -10.85
C VAL A 135 22.02 -10.83 -12.07
N ALA A 136 22.29 -10.17 -13.19
CA ALA A 136 21.78 -10.61 -14.48
C ALA A 136 22.54 -11.88 -14.89
N LEU A 137 21.94 -13.06 -14.67
CA LEU A 137 22.39 -14.30 -15.31
C LEU A 137 21.92 -14.24 -16.77
N GLY A 138 22.70 -13.54 -17.58
CA GLY A 138 22.28 -13.08 -18.89
C GLY A 138 21.77 -14.20 -19.78
N LEU A 139 20.52 -14.07 -20.21
CA LEU A 139 20.01 -14.55 -21.49
C LEU A 139 18.85 -13.60 -21.87
N ASP A 140 18.89 -13.16 -23.13
CA ASP A 140 17.96 -12.28 -23.85
C ASP A 140 18.08 -10.76 -23.73
N ALA A 141 17.94 -10.13 -24.90
CA ALA A 141 18.11 -8.71 -25.17
C ALA A 141 17.11 -7.86 -24.38
N PRO A 142 17.49 -6.62 -24.00
CA PRO A 142 16.61 -5.75 -23.23
C PRO A 142 15.37 -5.41 -24.06
N VAL A 143 14.22 -5.95 -23.67
CA VAL A 143 12.93 -5.40 -24.06
C VAL A 143 12.86 -3.99 -23.45
N GLU A 144 12.57 -2.98 -24.26
CA GLU A 144 12.34 -1.62 -23.77
C GLU A 144 11.05 -1.63 -22.95
N VAL A 145 11.22 -1.40 -21.65
CA VAL A 145 10.12 -1.30 -20.70
C VAL A 145 9.78 0.17 -20.57
N GLU A 146 8.52 0.52 -20.82
CA GLU A 146 8.05 1.85 -20.49
C GLU A 146 8.13 2.05 -18.97
N PRO A 147 8.96 2.99 -18.48
CA PRO A 147 9.14 3.19 -17.05
C PRO A 147 7.80 3.58 -16.41
N LEU A 148 7.58 3.16 -15.16
CA LEU A 148 6.46 3.65 -14.36
C LEU A 148 6.43 5.18 -14.44
N GLY A 149 5.42 5.71 -15.12
CA GLY A 149 5.24 7.15 -15.25
C GLY A 149 5.17 7.81 -13.87
N ALA A 150 5.40 9.13 -13.83
CA ALA A 150 5.39 9.89 -12.57
C ALA A 150 4.11 9.65 -11.74
N LEU A 151 2.97 9.42 -12.40
CA LEU A 151 1.71 9.08 -11.76
C LEU A 151 1.81 7.77 -10.97
N GLY A 152 2.24 6.66 -11.60
CA GLY A 152 2.37 5.36 -10.96
C GLY A 152 3.36 5.36 -9.80
N THR A 153 4.52 6.00 -9.98
CA THR A 153 5.53 6.15 -8.92
C THR A 153 5.00 6.93 -7.72
N THR A 154 4.28 8.03 -7.98
CA THR A 154 3.70 8.85 -6.91
C THR A 154 2.58 8.11 -6.17
N THR A 155 1.71 7.40 -6.90
CA THR A 155 0.66 6.56 -6.30
C THR A 155 1.27 5.50 -5.41
N GLY A 156 2.28 4.77 -5.88
CA GLY A 156 2.98 3.76 -5.08
C GLY A 156 3.61 4.34 -3.80
N ALA A 157 4.23 5.53 -3.88
CA ALA A 157 4.77 6.20 -2.70
C ALA A 157 3.69 6.57 -1.68
N LEU A 158 2.52 7.03 -2.12
CA LEU A 158 1.39 7.33 -1.25
C LEU A 158 0.80 6.07 -0.61
N GLU A 159 0.72 4.96 -1.34
CA GLU A 159 0.29 3.67 -0.78
C GLU A 159 1.22 3.19 0.34
N VAL A 160 2.53 3.28 0.13
CA VAL A 160 3.53 2.92 1.15
C VAL A 160 3.39 3.83 2.38
N LEU A 161 3.20 5.14 2.18
CA LEU A 161 2.94 6.08 3.28
C LEU A 161 1.63 5.77 4.01
N ALA A 162 0.58 5.31 3.30
CA ALA A 162 -0.67 4.89 3.91
C ALA A 162 -0.48 3.64 4.79
N VAL A 163 0.26 2.63 4.31
CA VAL A 163 0.64 1.43 5.08
C VAL A 163 1.39 1.82 6.36
N LEU A 164 2.38 2.71 6.27
CA LEU A 164 3.15 3.18 7.43
C LEU A 164 2.26 3.94 8.42
N GLY A 165 1.39 4.82 7.91
CA GLY A 165 0.44 5.58 8.73
C GLY A 165 -0.53 4.67 9.48
N LEU A 166 -1.12 3.69 8.79
CA LEU A 166 -2.05 2.72 9.39
C LEU A 166 -1.35 1.81 10.40
N ALA A 167 -0.15 1.32 10.10
CA ALA A 167 0.64 0.53 11.04
C ALA A 167 0.99 1.32 12.32
N ALA A 168 1.29 2.62 12.19
CA ALA A 168 1.57 3.48 13.33
C ALA A 168 0.36 3.66 14.28
N LEU A 169 -0.86 3.57 13.76
CA LEU A 169 -2.11 3.66 14.53
C LEU A 169 -2.43 2.40 15.34
N LEU A 170 -1.75 1.28 15.10
CA LEU A 170 -1.99 0.04 15.83
C LEU A 170 -1.49 0.11 17.29
N PRO A 171 -2.12 -0.64 18.22
CA PRO A 171 -1.59 -0.84 19.57
C PRO A 171 -0.17 -1.40 19.53
N ALA A 172 0.69 -1.01 20.47
CA ALA A 172 2.12 -1.32 20.43
C ALA A 172 2.45 -2.82 20.23
N ALA A 173 1.71 -3.71 20.90
CA ALA A 173 1.89 -5.15 20.77
C ALA A 173 1.60 -5.65 19.34
N THR A 174 0.49 -5.20 18.76
CA THR A 174 0.09 -5.54 17.38
C THR A 174 1.00 -4.87 16.37
N ARG A 175 1.30 -3.58 16.55
CA ARG A 175 2.19 -2.80 15.69
C ARG A 175 3.53 -3.48 15.49
N ARG A 176 4.15 -4.01 16.55
CA ARG A 176 5.42 -4.74 16.42
C ARG A 176 5.27 -5.98 15.54
N ARG A 177 4.25 -6.80 15.78
CA ARG A 177 4.00 -8.02 14.98
C ARG A 177 3.73 -7.68 13.51
N THR A 178 2.88 -6.69 13.29
CA THR A 178 2.54 -6.19 11.95
C THR A 178 3.76 -5.66 11.22
N THR A 179 4.55 -4.78 11.84
CA THR A 179 5.77 -4.25 11.21
C THR A 179 6.80 -5.33 10.93
N THR A 180 6.99 -6.30 11.83
CA THR A 180 7.81 -7.48 11.54
C THR A 180 7.28 -8.27 10.35
N GLY A 181 5.96 -8.51 10.27
CA GLY A 181 5.34 -9.19 9.14
C GLY A 181 5.53 -8.44 7.82
N LEU A 182 5.37 -7.11 7.82
CA LEU A 182 5.60 -6.26 6.65
C LEU A 182 7.07 -6.30 6.20
N LEU A 183 8.02 -6.31 7.14
CA LEU A 183 9.44 -6.45 6.82
C LEU A 183 9.76 -7.82 6.21
N VAL A 184 9.20 -8.90 6.76
CA VAL A 184 9.36 -10.25 6.22
C VAL A 184 8.76 -10.34 4.82
N LEU A 185 7.56 -9.78 4.62
CA LEU A 185 6.90 -9.74 3.32
C LEU A 185 7.70 -8.92 2.30
N GLY A 186 8.21 -7.75 2.70
CA GLY A 186 9.06 -6.92 1.85
C GLY A 186 10.37 -7.60 1.50
N LEU A 187 11.00 -8.28 2.46
CA LEU A 187 12.19 -9.09 2.21
C LEU A 187 11.88 -10.24 1.26
N ALA A 188 10.75 -10.93 1.43
CA ALA A 188 10.32 -12.02 0.55
C ALA A 188 10.08 -11.53 -0.89
N ALA A 189 9.36 -10.41 -1.06
CA ALA A 189 9.13 -9.78 -2.36
C ALA A 189 10.46 -9.36 -3.00
N TRP A 190 11.37 -8.75 -2.23
CA TRP A 190 12.70 -8.38 -2.69
C TRP A 190 13.52 -9.60 -3.11
N THR A 191 13.52 -10.69 -2.33
CA THR A 191 14.22 -11.93 -2.68
C THR A 191 13.64 -12.57 -3.93
N ALA A 192 12.31 -12.63 -4.05
CA ALA A 192 11.64 -13.20 -5.21
C ALA A 192 11.96 -12.40 -6.49
N TRP A 193 11.99 -11.08 -6.40
CA TRP A 193 12.49 -10.21 -7.47
C TRP A 193 13.97 -10.48 -7.78
N ALA A 194 14.84 -10.52 -6.76
CA ALA A 194 16.27 -10.74 -6.94
C ALA A 194 16.60 -12.12 -7.56
N THR A 195 15.72 -13.11 -7.39
CA THR A 195 15.85 -14.45 -7.98
C THR A 195 15.12 -14.62 -9.32
N GLY A 196 14.48 -13.58 -9.87
CA GLY A 196 13.70 -13.68 -11.12
C GLY A 196 12.37 -14.44 -11.00
N VAL A 197 11.83 -14.57 -9.78
CA VAL A 197 10.48 -15.15 -9.56
C VAL A 197 9.40 -14.11 -9.79
N LEU A 198 9.68 -12.85 -9.44
CA LEU A 198 8.83 -11.68 -9.71
C LEU A 198 9.41 -10.80 -10.83
N GLY A 199 10.04 -11.42 -11.84
CA GLY A 199 10.66 -10.72 -12.96
C GLY A 199 11.18 -11.67 -14.01
#